data_AF-A0AAI8PAV4-F1
#
_entry.id   AF-A0AAI8PAV4-F1
#
_cell.length_a   1.000
_cell.length_b   1.000
_cell.length_c   1.000
_cell.angle_alpha   90.00
_cell.angle_beta   90.00
_cell.angle_gamma   90.00
#
_symmetry.space_group_name_H-M   'P 1'
#
loop_
_entity.id
_entity.type
_entity.pdbx_description
1 polymer ?
#
loop_
_entity_poly.entity_id
_entity_poly.type
_entity_poly.pdbx_seq_one_letter_code
_entity_poly.pdbx_strand_id
1 'polypeptide(L)'
;MMQDFFLGEFSTEDARVFYGQMENFLSHGGVIDKYKWGCLRMKLPSFYVNFDRGIYRHTDYGRVHEDLALPKDKWNASFGVDFALLVPDDLQYWIVDGMNFWKLYGF
;
A
#
# COMPACT_ATOMS: atom_id res chain seq x y z
N MET A 1 7.65 5.83 15.79
CA MET A 1 7.80 4.60 14.97
C MET A 1 7.10 4.82 13.63
N MET A 2 7.43 4.09 12.54
CA MET A 2 6.76 4.29 11.24
C MET A 2 5.24 4.00 11.28
N GLN A 3 4.79 3.14 12.20
CA GLN A 3 3.36 2.93 12.46
C GLN A 3 2.67 4.20 12.99
N ASP A 4 3.33 4.99 13.84
CA ASP A 4 2.80 6.27 14.33
C ASP A 4 2.65 7.29 13.19
N PHE A 5 3.61 7.30 12.24
CA PHE A 5 3.50 8.11 11.02
C PHE A 5 2.28 7.68 10.18
N PHE A 6 2.11 6.36 10.00
CA PHE A 6 1.02 5.81 9.21
C PHE A 6 -0.35 6.18 9.79
N LEU A 7 -0.56 5.98 11.08
CA LEU A 7 -1.79 6.42 11.75
C LEU A 7 -1.92 7.95 11.76
N GLY A 8 -0.84 8.68 12.02
CA GLY A 8 -0.87 10.14 12.13
C GLY A 8 -1.82 10.57 13.25
N GLU A 9 -2.92 11.24 12.89
CA GLU A 9 -3.92 11.73 13.85
C GLU A 9 -4.98 10.67 14.22
N PHE A 10 -4.98 9.51 13.57
CA PHE A 10 -5.91 8.43 13.89
C PHE A 10 -5.49 7.78 15.21
N SER A 11 -6.40 7.73 16.18
CA SER A 11 -6.21 6.86 17.32
C SER A 11 -6.25 5.38 16.89
N THR A 12 -5.64 4.50 17.66
CA THR A 12 -5.71 3.04 17.39
C THR A 12 -7.15 2.54 17.34
N GLU A 13 -8.04 3.10 18.18
CA GLU A 13 -9.46 2.72 18.19
C GLU A 13 -10.18 3.23 16.93
N ASP A 14 -9.91 4.46 16.49
CA ASP A 14 -10.44 4.97 15.22
C ASP A 14 -9.98 4.12 14.03
N ALA A 15 -8.71 3.72 14.05
CA ALA A 15 -8.12 2.85 13.03
C ALA A 15 -8.80 1.48 13.03
N ARG A 16 -9.10 0.90 14.20
CA ARG A 16 -9.81 -0.38 14.34
C ARG A 16 -11.23 -0.31 13.80
N VAL A 17 -11.98 0.72 14.17
CA VAL A 17 -13.34 0.96 13.66
C VAL A 17 -13.32 1.10 12.13
N PHE A 18 -12.39 1.93 11.61
CA PHE A 18 -12.25 2.13 10.17
C PHE A 18 -11.83 0.84 9.45
N TYR A 19 -10.95 0.04 10.04
CA TYR A 19 -10.54 -1.24 9.48
C TYR A 19 -11.72 -2.20 9.33
N GLY A 20 -12.58 -2.32 10.35
CA GLY A 20 -13.79 -3.13 10.26
C GLY A 20 -14.76 -2.63 9.18
N GLN A 21 -14.90 -1.31 9.03
CA GLN A 21 -15.68 -0.71 7.93
C GLN A 21 -15.08 -1.06 6.56
N MET A 22 -13.75 -1.00 6.43
CA MET A 22 -13.01 -1.38 5.22
C MET A 22 -13.21 -2.85 4.88
N GLU A 23 -13.09 -3.77 5.84
CA GLU A 23 -13.30 -5.20 5.59
C GLU A 23 -14.73 -5.50 5.15
N ASN A 24 -15.72 -4.87 5.81
CA ASN A 24 -17.11 -5.01 5.42
C ASN A 24 -17.35 -4.46 4.02
N PHE A 25 -16.80 -3.29 3.70
CA PHE A 25 -16.91 -2.67 2.38
C PHE A 25 -16.28 -3.54 1.28
N LEU A 26 -15.09 -4.09 1.51
CA LEU A 26 -14.42 -4.97 0.54
C LEU A 26 -15.16 -6.31 0.34
N SER A 27 -15.86 -6.80 1.36
CA SER A 27 -16.55 -8.11 1.31
C SER A 27 -17.97 -8.02 0.77
N HIS A 28 -18.72 -6.98 1.15
CA HIS A 28 -20.16 -6.86 0.90
C HIS A 28 -20.54 -5.59 0.11
N GLY A 29 -19.57 -4.72 -0.19
CA GLY A 29 -19.84 -3.37 -0.69
C GLY A 29 -20.40 -2.45 0.40
N GLY A 30 -20.90 -1.29 -0.02
CA GLY A 30 -21.55 -0.32 0.88
C GLY A 30 -20.90 1.05 0.88
N VAL A 31 -21.01 1.77 2.00
CA VAL A 31 -20.48 3.12 2.18
C VAL A 31 -19.23 3.05 3.04
N ILE A 32 -18.17 3.72 2.59
CA ILE A 32 -16.94 3.91 3.34
C ILE A 32 -16.51 5.38 3.29
N ASP A 33 -15.85 5.83 4.35
CA ASP A 33 -15.26 7.15 4.40
C ASP A 33 -14.07 7.23 3.42
N LYS A 34 -14.34 7.76 2.22
CA LYS A 34 -13.35 7.93 1.14
C LYS A 34 -12.24 8.93 1.51
N TYR A 35 -12.52 9.86 2.41
CA TYR A 35 -11.51 10.82 2.87
C TYR A 35 -10.48 10.09 3.74
N LYS A 36 -10.94 9.33 4.75
CA LYS A 36 -10.06 8.49 5.58
C LYS A 36 -9.28 7.47 4.75
N TRP A 37 -9.94 6.84 3.77
CA TRP A 37 -9.30 5.93 2.82
C TRP A 37 -8.14 6.61 2.09
N GLY A 38 -8.38 7.79 1.50
CA GLY A 38 -7.38 8.55 0.78
C GLY A 38 -6.20 8.96 1.66
N CYS A 39 -6.47 9.47 2.87
CA CYS A 39 -5.45 9.88 3.82
C CYS A 39 -4.49 8.75 4.21
N LEU A 40 -5.02 7.55 4.47
CA LEU A 40 -4.19 6.39 4.82
C LEU A 40 -3.49 5.81 3.58
N ARG A 41 -4.19 5.71 2.45
CA ARG A 41 -3.63 5.18 1.19
C ARG A 41 -2.44 6.01 0.70
N MET A 42 -2.49 7.33 0.85
CA MET A 42 -1.38 8.23 0.47
C MET A 42 -0.10 7.99 1.28
N LYS A 43 -0.21 7.40 2.46
CA LYS A 43 0.93 7.07 3.32
C LYS A 43 1.47 5.68 3.05
N LEU A 44 0.84 4.89 2.17
CA LEU A 44 1.37 3.60 1.75
C LEU A 44 2.51 3.80 0.73
N PRO A 45 3.48 2.87 0.68
CA PRO A 45 4.47 2.84 -0.39
C PRO A 45 3.78 2.71 -1.76
N SER A 46 4.06 3.65 -2.65
CA SER A 46 3.53 3.66 -4.02
C SER A 46 4.42 2.96 -5.03
N PHE A 47 5.67 2.67 -4.66
CA PHE A 47 6.63 1.94 -5.50
C PHE A 47 7.66 1.18 -4.67
N TYR A 48 8.30 0.22 -5.32
CA TYR A 48 9.42 -0.53 -4.79
C TYR A 48 10.54 -0.58 -5.83
N VAL A 49 11.77 -0.34 -5.40
CA VAL A 49 12.97 -0.44 -6.23
C VAL A 49 14.01 -1.28 -5.51
N ASN A 50 14.55 -2.27 -6.22
CA ASN A 50 15.73 -3.02 -5.80
C ASN A 50 16.79 -2.91 -6.90
N PHE A 51 17.87 -2.17 -6.63
CA PHE A 51 18.93 -1.94 -7.62
C PHE A 51 19.80 -3.17 -7.87
N ASP A 52 20.07 -3.97 -6.85
CA ASP A 52 20.93 -5.16 -6.96
C ASP A 52 20.26 -6.25 -7.81
N ARG A 53 18.94 -6.37 -7.70
CA ARG A 53 18.13 -7.36 -8.43
C ARG A 53 17.46 -6.80 -9.68
N GLY A 54 17.59 -5.49 -9.93
CA GLY A 54 16.93 -4.80 -11.04
C GLY A 54 15.41 -4.95 -11.00
N ILE A 55 14.77 -4.71 -9.86
CA ILE A 55 13.31 -4.81 -9.73
C ILE A 55 12.74 -3.41 -9.56
N TYR A 56 11.74 -3.08 -10.37
CA TYR A 56 10.90 -1.89 -10.20
C TYR A 56 9.42 -2.30 -10.18
N ARG A 57 8.67 -1.81 -9.20
CA ARG A 57 7.22 -2.02 -9.07
C ARG A 57 6.54 -0.72 -8.67
N HIS A 58 5.31 -0.50 -9.12
CA HIS A 58 4.50 0.65 -8.69
C HIS A 58 3.01 0.33 -8.62
N THR A 59 2.29 1.09 -7.80
CA THR A 59 0.83 1.02 -7.66
C THR A 59 0.06 2.06 -8.49
N ASP A 60 0.76 2.84 -9.31
CA ASP A 60 0.13 3.90 -10.13
C ASP A 60 -0.57 3.32 -11.37
N TYR A 61 -1.85 2.97 -11.20
CA TYR A 61 -2.67 2.36 -12.25
C TYR A 61 -2.95 3.33 -13.41
N GLY A 62 -2.85 2.82 -14.64
CA GLY A 62 -3.08 3.63 -15.85
C GLY A 62 -1.88 4.48 -16.27
N ARG A 63 -0.73 4.34 -15.60
CA ARG A 63 0.55 4.89 -16.03
C ARG A 63 1.49 3.77 -16.45
N VAL A 64 2.37 4.09 -17.40
CA VAL A 64 3.38 3.18 -17.96
C VAL A 64 4.78 3.56 -17.46
N HIS A 65 4.97 3.63 -16.13
CA HIS A 65 6.27 4.00 -15.55
C HIS A 65 7.31 2.89 -15.75
N GLU A 66 6.86 1.64 -15.83
CA GLU A 66 7.69 0.47 -16.13
C GLU A 66 8.42 0.60 -17.47
N ASP A 67 7.86 1.32 -18.43
CA ASP A 67 8.47 1.62 -19.73
C ASP A 67 9.66 2.58 -19.62
N LEU A 68 9.83 3.28 -18.49
CA LEU A 68 10.95 4.17 -18.24
C LEU A 68 12.12 3.49 -17.50
N ALA A 69 11.94 2.27 -16.99
CA ALA A 69 13.03 1.51 -16.35
C ALA A 69 14.04 1.03 -17.41
N LEU A 70 15.27 1.56 -17.35
CA LEU A 70 16.33 1.30 -18.31
C LEU A 70 17.62 0.84 -17.62
N PRO A 71 18.39 -0.08 -18.23
CA PRO A 71 18.13 -0.71 -19.53
C PRO A 71 17.15 -1.90 -19.41
N LYS A 72 16.36 -2.15 -20.47
CA LYS A 72 15.23 -3.10 -20.45
C LYS A 72 15.60 -4.55 -20.16
N ASP A 73 16.83 -4.93 -20.46
CA ASP A 73 17.40 -6.25 -20.22
C ASP A 73 17.79 -6.49 -18.76
N LYS A 74 17.91 -5.42 -17.96
CA LYS A 74 18.33 -5.51 -16.55
C LYS A 74 17.22 -5.23 -15.55
N TRP A 75 16.14 -4.61 -15.99
CA TRP A 75 15.03 -4.24 -15.13
C TRP A 75 13.81 -5.12 -15.36
N ASN A 76 13.46 -5.90 -14.34
CA ASN A 76 12.12 -6.44 -14.19
C ASN A 76 11.23 -5.33 -13.63
N ALA A 77 10.56 -4.60 -14.51
CA ALA A 77 9.66 -3.51 -14.17
C ALA A 77 8.20 -3.88 -14.47
N SER A 78 7.29 -3.64 -13.52
CA SER A 78 5.85 -3.83 -13.76
C SER A 78 4.99 -3.00 -12.81
N PHE A 79 3.78 -2.68 -13.26
CA PHE A 79 2.70 -2.29 -12.37
C PHE A 79 2.27 -3.48 -11.50
N GLY A 80 1.90 -3.24 -10.24
CA GLY A 80 1.35 -4.27 -9.35
C GLY A 80 1.40 -3.89 -7.88
N VAL A 81 0.39 -4.31 -7.12
CA VAL A 81 0.31 -4.14 -5.65
C VAL A 81 0.98 -5.29 -4.89
N ASP A 82 1.41 -6.32 -5.62
CA ASP A 82 2.05 -7.54 -5.10
C ASP A 82 3.45 -7.28 -4.53
N PHE A 83 4.06 -6.14 -4.83
CA PHE A 83 5.39 -5.84 -4.31
C PHE A 83 5.46 -5.69 -2.79
N ALA A 84 4.34 -5.51 -2.09
CA ALA A 84 4.34 -5.59 -0.62
C ALA A 84 4.91 -6.94 -0.12
N LEU A 85 4.75 -8.01 -0.89
CA LEU A 85 5.33 -9.33 -0.59
C LEU A 85 6.87 -9.34 -0.67
N LEU A 86 7.47 -8.31 -1.28
CA LEU A 86 8.92 -8.13 -1.38
C LEU A 86 9.47 -7.26 -0.23
N VAL A 87 8.60 -6.62 0.55
CA VAL A 87 9.00 -5.79 1.69
C VAL A 87 9.13 -6.68 2.93
N PRO A 88 10.30 -6.70 3.60
CA PRO A 88 10.49 -7.43 4.85
C PRO A 88 9.40 -7.11 5.88
N ASP A 89 8.91 -8.11 6.59
CA ASP A 89 7.77 -7.99 7.52
C ASP A 89 8.00 -6.93 8.61
N ASP A 90 9.23 -6.78 9.08
CA ASP A 90 9.64 -5.79 10.07
C ASP A 90 9.62 -4.34 9.55
N LEU A 91 9.59 -4.16 8.22
CA LEU A 91 9.47 -2.87 7.56
C LEU A 91 8.03 -2.55 7.11
N GLN A 92 7.08 -3.49 7.25
CA GLN A 92 5.69 -3.30 6.87
C GLN A 92 4.92 -2.46 7.90
N TYR A 93 5.22 -1.18 7.95
CA TYR A 93 4.66 -0.23 8.91
C TYR A 93 3.14 0.01 8.78
N TRP A 94 2.53 -0.42 7.69
CA TRP A 94 1.08 -0.39 7.48
C TRP A 94 0.35 -1.58 8.11
N ILE A 95 1.08 -2.51 8.74
CA ILE A 95 0.50 -3.49 9.64
C ILE A 95 0.52 -2.91 11.04
N VAL A 96 -0.66 -2.63 11.60
CA VAL A 96 -0.83 -2.01 12.91
C VAL A 96 -1.75 -2.87 13.76
N ASP A 97 -1.26 -3.37 14.90
CA ASP A 97 -2.07 -4.22 15.80
C ASP A 97 -2.76 -5.39 15.07
N GLY A 98 -2.03 -6.05 14.15
CA GLY A 98 -2.55 -7.15 13.32
C GLY A 98 -3.42 -6.72 12.13
N MET A 99 -3.78 -5.45 12.02
CA MET A 99 -4.57 -4.90 10.90
C MET A 99 -3.65 -4.59 9.72
N ASN A 100 -3.80 -5.32 8.62
CA ASN A 100 -3.04 -5.07 7.39
C ASN A 100 -3.77 -4.06 6.49
N PHE A 101 -3.32 -2.80 6.49
CA PHE A 101 -3.90 -1.71 5.71
C PHE A 101 -3.47 -1.70 4.23
N TRP A 102 -2.66 -2.65 3.77
CA TRP A 102 -2.35 -2.80 2.34
C TRP A 102 -3.60 -3.00 1.47
N LYS A 103 -4.68 -3.49 2.10
CA LYS A 103 -6.04 -3.59 1.56
C LYS A 103 -6.56 -2.28 0.92
N LEU A 104 -6.01 -1.12 1.30
CA LEU A 104 -6.36 0.17 0.69
C LEU A 104 -5.96 0.30 -0.80
N TYR A 105 -5.11 -0.59 -1.30
CA TYR A 105 -4.83 -0.75 -2.73
C TYR A 105 -5.76 -1.73 -3.44
N GLY A 106 -6.63 -2.45 -2.73
CA GLY A 106 -7.54 -3.46 -3.28
C GLY A 106 -8.75 -2.90 -4.04
N PHE A 107 -8.74 -1.60 -4.37
CA PHE A 107 -9.81 -0.89 -5.07
C PHE A 107 -9.25 -0.06 -6.22
#